data_AF-A0A7K4CVW8-F1
#
_entry.id   AF-A0A7K4CVW8-F1
#
_cell.length_a   1.000
_cell.length_b   1.000
_cell.length_c   1.000
_cell.angle_alpha   90.00
_cell.angle_beta   90.00
_cell.angle_gamma   90.00
#
_symmetry.space_group_name_H-M   'P 1'
#
loop_
_entity.id
_entity.type
_entity.pdbx_description
1 polymer ?
#
loop_
_entity_poly.entity_id
_entity_poly.type
_entity_poly.pdbx_seq_one_letter_code
_entity_poly.pdbx_strand_id
1 'polypeptide(L)'
;MAVNQSRQGKRTRRIGTAIALAAIVTVSALALYMFSPRHEPPKIVYMYVHSSLYSQMSSDIAQYEQDVEASGWDLRVFNVSWSNAAQMKTNLTQAYSTLGIAGAILVGNQPYQLRNDTSTNEVFPQELYFMDLDGDWNDTDGDLI
;
A
#
# COMPACT_ATOMS: atom_id res chain seq x y z
N MET A 1 -39.71 57.50 -52.43
CA MET A 1 -39.30 56.09 -52.24
C MET A 1 -38.01 56.05 -51.42
N ALA A 2 -38.10 55.40 -50.26
CA ALA A 2 -37.15 54.98 -49.23
C ALA A 2 -35.70 55.55 -49.13
N VAL A 3 -35.46 56.07 -47.92
CA VAL A 3 -34.20 56.30 -47.20
C VAL A 3 -33.40 55.01 -47.01
N ASN A 4 -32.07 55.04 -47.18
CA ASN A 4 -31.18 53.96 -46.73
C ASN A 4 -30.14 54.52 -45.73
N GLN A 5 -30.40 54.27 -44.44
CA GLN A 5 -29.55 54.60 -43.31
C GLN A 5 -29.33 53.33 -42.48
N SER A 6 -28.09 53.16 -42.01
CA SER A 6 -27.66 52.36 -40.87
C SER A 6 -27.57 50.82 -41.03
N ARG A 7 -26.37 50.29 -40.79
CA ARG A 7 -26.03 49.54 -39.55
C ARG A 7 -24.60 48.98 -39.64
N GLN A 8 -23.64 49.75 -39.14
CA GLN A 8 -22.33 49.26 -38.70
C GLN A 8 -22.53 48.42 -37.43
N GLY A 9 -22.48 47.10 -37.56
CA GLY A 9 -22.58 46.17 -36.45
C GLY A 9 -21.26 46.06 -35.68
N LYS A 10 -21.21 46.70 -34.50
CA LYS A 10 -20.22 46.43 -33.44
C LYS A 10 -20.18 44.93 -33.14
N ARG A 11 -19.10 44.23 -33.49
CA ARG A 11 -18.74 42.92 -32.90
C ARG A 11 -17.63 43.12 -31.89
N THR A 12 -18.05 43.39 -30.66
CA THR A 12 -17.16 43.51 -29.49
C THR A 12 -16.68 42.13 -29.05
N ARG A 13 -15.37 41.92 -29.22
CA ARG A 13 -14.44 40.96 -28.58
C ARG A 13 -15.03 40.00 -27.53
N ARG A 14 -15.06 38.70 -27.85
CA ARG A 14 -15.19 37.56 -26.92
C ARG A 14 -13.86 36.82 -26.73
N ILE A 15 -12.82 37.49 -26.24
CA ILE A 15 -11.48 36.87 -26.05
C ILE A 15 -11.08 36.82 -24.57
N GLY A 16 -11.70 37.63 -23.69
CA GLY A 16 -11.33 37.71 -22.28
C GLY A 16 -11.73 36.51 -21.41
N THR A 17 -12.76 35.74 -21.79
CA THR A 17 -13.36 34.74 -20.90
C THR A 17 -12.66 33.37 -20.92
N ALA A 18 -12.02 33.00 -22.05
CA ALA A 18 -11.35 31.71 -22.18
C ALA A 18 -10.00 31.66 -21.43
N ILE A 19 -9.29 32.79 -21.35
CA ILE A 19 -7.96 32.87 -20.72
C ILE A 19 -8.08 32.84 -19.18
N ALA A 20 -9.13 33.46 -18.62
CA ALA A 20 -9.35 33.48 -17.18
C ALA A 20 -9.68 32.09 -16.60
N LEU A 21 -10.47 31.27 -17.32
CA LEU A 21 -10.82 29.92 -16.88
C LEU A 21 -9.61 28.97 -16.86
N ALA A 22 -8.74 29.03 -17.88
CA ALA A 22 -7.54 28.20 -17.93
C ALA A 22 -6.55 28.52 -16.80
N ALA A 23 -6.37 29.81 -16.47
CA ALA A 23 -5.49 30.24 -15.39
C ALA A 23 -6.02 29.85 -13.99
N ILE A 24 -7.33 29.86 -13.78
CA ILE A 24 -7.94 29.44 -12.51
C ILE A 24 -7.77 27.93 -12.32
N VAL A 25 -8.00 27.12 -13.36
CA VAL A 25 -7.83 25.65 -13.26
C VAL A 25 -6.38 25.26 -12.99
N THR A 26 -5.41 25.91 -13.64
CA THR A 26 -3.98 25.59 -13.42
C THR A 26 -3.50 26.07 -12.06
N VAL A 27 -3.90 27.25 -11.60
CA VAL A 27 -3.54 27.74 -10.25
C VAL A 27 -4.24 26.91 -9.17
N SER A 28 -5.48 26.46 -9.37
CA SER A 28 -6.18 25.56 -8.44
C SER A 28 -5.56 24.17 -8.39
N ALA A 29 -5.17 23.58 -9.53
CA ALA A 29 -4.47 22.30 -9.56
C ALA A 29 -3.08 22.40 -8.93
N LEU A 30 -2.36 23.50 -9.18
CA LEU A 30 -1.07 23.78 -8.55
C LEU A 30 -1.23 24.04 -7.05
N ALA A 31 -2.24 24.79 -6.63
CA ALA A 31 -2.53 25.02 -5.21
C ALA A 31 -2.93 23.72 -4.50
N LEU A 32 -3.75 22.86 -5.13
CA LEU A 32 -4.06 21.52 -4.61
C LEU A 32 -2.82 20.64 -4.51
N TYR A 33 -1.90 20.73 -5.48
CA TYR A 33 -0.62 20.00 -5.44
C TYR A 33 0.32 20.54 -4.34
N MET A 34 0.35 21.86 -4.14
CA MET A 34 1.20 22.53 -3.14
C MET A 34 0.62 22.50 -1.72
N PHE A 35 -0.69 22.35 -1.56
CA PHE A 35 -1.40 22.14 -0.29
C PHE A 35 -1.74 20.67 -0.03
N SER A 36 -1.36 19.75 -0.91
CA SER A 36 -1.37 18.35 -0.55
C SER A 36 -0.46 18.18 0.67
N PRO A 37 -0.90 17.49 1.74
CA PRO A 37 0.03 17.08 2.80
C PRO A 37 1.22 16.44 2.08
N ARG A 38 2.45 16.82 2.46
CA ARG A 38 3.69 16.25 1.91
C ARG A 38 3.44 14.77 1.66
N HIS A 39 3.41 14.36 0.38
CA HIS A 39 3.31 12.95 0.03
C HIS A 39 4.68 12.36 0.37
N GLU A 40 4.86 12.03 1.66
CA GLU A 40 5.78 10.96 2.00
C GLU A 40 5.37 9.77 1.12
N PRO A 41 6.33 9.09 0.47
CA PRO A 41 6.00 7.91 -0.31
C PRO A 41 5.16 6.96 0.56
N PRO A 42 4.11 6.34 0.02
CA PRO A 42 3.23 5.49 0.79
C PRO A 42 4.04 4.38 1.46
N LYS A 43 3.73 4.13 2.74
CA LYS A 43 4.37 3.06 3.50
C LYS A 43 3.90 1.72 2.94
N ILE A 44 4.86 0.87 2.61
CA ILE A 44 4.58 -0.43 1.98
C ILE A 44 4.21 -1.44 3.07
N VAL A 45 3.09 -2.15 2.88
CA VAL A 45 2.64 -3.26 3.72
C VAL A 45 2.50 -4.50 2.85
N TYR A 46 3.01 -5.62 3.33
CA TYR A 46 2.83 -6.89 2.63
C TYR A 46 1.65 -7.67 3.21
N MET A 47 0.88 -8.34 2.36
CA MET A 47 -0.13 -9.29 2.80
C MET A 47 0.15 -10.65 2.17
N TYR A 48 0.36 -11.66 3.00
CA TYR A 48 0.50 -13.05 2.54
C TYR A 48 -0.77 -13.81 2.86
N VAL A 49 -1.43 -14.30 1.82
CA VAL A 49 -2.65 -15.06 1.94
C VAL A 49 -2.37 -16.50 1.55
N HIS A 50 -2.71 -17.43 2.43
CA HIS A 50 -2.58 -18.85 2.12
C HIS A 50 -3.47 -19.21 0.92
N SER A 51 -2.89 -19.92 -0.05
CA SER A 51 -3.50 -20.22 -1.34
C SER A 51 -4.87 -20.92 -1.26
N SER A 52 -5.08 -21.73 -0.21
CA SER A 52 -6.38 -22.38 0.03
C SER A 52 -7.53 -21.40 0.31
N LEU A 53 -7.22 -20.16 0.70
CA LEU A 53 -8.21 -19.13 1.04
C LEU A 53 -8.29 -18.01 0.00
N TYR A 54 -7.23 -17.79 -0.78
CA TYR A 54 -7.13 -16.63 -1.67
C TYR A 54 -8.33 -16.47 -2.61
N SER A 55 -8.76 -17.56 -3.26
CA SER A 55 -9.90 -17.52 -4.18
C SER A 55 -11.24 -17.28 -3.48
N GLN A 56 -11.39 -17.69 -2.22
CA GLN A 56 -12.64 -17.55 -1.47
C GLN A 56 -12.78 -16.14 -0.89
N MET A 57 -11.66 -15.44 -0.70
CA MET A 57 -11.59 -14.12 -0.07
C MET A 57 -11.27 -12.99 -1.05
N SER A 58 -11.22 -13.26 -2.36
CA SER A 58 -10.69 -12.29 -3.32
C SER A 58 -11.46 -10.96 -3.32
N SER A 59 -12.79 -10.98 -3.07
CA SER A 59 -13.59 -9.75 -2.93
C SER A 59 -13.20 -8.96 -1.69
N ASP A 60 -12.98 -9.64 -0.56
CA ASP A 60 -12.67 -9.02 0.72
C ASP A 60 -11.25 -8.47 0.73
N ILE A 61 -10.32 -9.18 0.10
CA ILE A 61 -8.94 -8.74 -0.14
C ILE A 61 -8.95 -7.48 -1.01
N ALA A 62 -9.71 -7.47 -2.11
CA ALA A 62 -9.79 -6.31 -3.00
C ALA A 62 -10.42 -5.09 -2.30
N GLN A 63 -11.41 -5.30 -1.43
CA GLN A 63 -11.96 -4.21 -0.62
C GLN A 63 -10.93 -3.69 0.39
N TYR A 64 -10.24 -4.59 1.08
CA TYR A 64 -9.22 -4.23 2.06
C TYR A 64 -8.04 -3.47 1.43
N GLU A 65 -7.60 -3.88 0.23
CA GLU A 65 -6.60 -3.17 -0.56
C GLU A 65 -7.03 -1.71 -0.83
N GLN A 66 -8.26 -1.51 -1.30
CA GLN A 66 -8.82 -0.16 -1.53
C GLN A 66 -8.85 0.68 -0.25
N ASP A 67 -9.23 0.08 0.89
CA ASP A 67 -9.33 0.79 2.17
C ASP A 67 -7.93 1.22 2.69
N VAL A 68 -6.92 0.36 2.51
CA VAL A 68 -5.53 0.64 2.89
C VAL A 68 -4.91 1.72 1.99
N GLU A 69 -5.15 1.63 0.67
CA GLU A 69 -4.71 2.64 -0.29
C GLU A 69 -5.37 4.01 -0.05
N ALA A 70 -6.68 4.03 0.24
CA ALA A 70 -7.39 5.25 0.61
C ALA A 70 -6.85 5.89 1.91
N SER A 71 -6.19 5.09 2.76
CA SER A 71 -5.52 5.56 3.97
C SER A 71 -4.08 6.06 3.74
N GLY A 72 -3.58 6.00 2.51
CA GLY A 72 -2.24 6.48 2.12
C GLY A 72 -1.12 5.46 2.26
N TRP A 73 -1.44 4.16 2.27
CA TRP A 73 -0.48 3.06 2.35
C TRP A 73 -0.46 2.25 1.05
N ASP A 74 0.66 1.58 0.73
CA ASP A 74 0.80 0.69 -0.44
C ASP A 74 0.68 -0.76 0.04
N LEU A 75 -0.45 -1.42 -0.20
CA LEU A 75 -0.64 -2.82 0.15
C LEU A 75 -0.22 -3.71 -1.01
N ARG A 76 0.71 -4.65 -0.77
CA ARG A 76 1.11 -5.65 -1.76
C ARG A 76 0.65 -7.03 -1.33
N VAL A 77 -0.29 -7.59 -2.10
CA VAL A 77 -0.90 -8.88 -1.78
C VAL A 77 -0.20 -10.02 -2.52
N PHE A 78 0.11 -11.08 -1.80
CA PHE A 78 0.77 -12.29 -2.29
C PHE A 78 -0.08 -13.51 -1.97
N ASN A 79 -0.39 -14.30 -3.00
CA ASN A 79 -0.93 -15.64 -2.85
C ASN A 79 0.22 -16.63 -2.65
N VAL A 80 0.29 -17.28 -1.48
CA VAL A 80 1.42 -18.13 -1.08
C VAL A 80 1.01 -19.51 -0.59
N SER A 81 1.92 -20.47 -0.70
CA SER A 81 1.76 -21.83 -0.18
C SER A 81 3.09 -22.31 0.42
N TRP A 82 3.59 -21.59 1.41
CA TRP A 82 4.86 -21.95 2.07
C TRP A 82 4.66 -23.07 3.08
N SER A 83 5.53 -24.07 3.02
CA SER A 83 5.58 -25.16 4.00
C SER A 83 6.61 -24.93 5.10
N ASN A 84 7.41 -23.86 5.00
CA ASN A 84 8.55 -23.60 5.89
C ASN A 84 8.54 -22.13 6.35
N ALA A 85 8.60 -21.92 7.68
CA ALA A 85 8.66 -20.61 8.30
C ALA A 85 9.90 -19.82 7.88
N ALA A 86 11.04 -20.49 7.67
CA ALA A 86 12.27 -19.85 7.23
C ALA A 86 12.12 -19.20 5.83
N GLN A 87 11.36 -19.80 4.91
CA GLN A 87 11.12 -19.21 3.59
C GLN A 87 10.32 -17.90 3.70
N MET A 88 9.27 -17.90 4.53
CA MET A 88 8.49 -16.69 4.81
C MET A 88 9.38 -15.62 5.47
N LYS A 89 10.20 -16.02 6.45
CA LYS A 89 11.13 -15.12 7.14
C LYS A 89 12.11 -14.47 6.18
N THR A 90 12.75 -15.24 5.31
CA THR A 90 13.66 -14.70 4.29
C THR A 90 12.97 -13.66 3.40
N ASN A 91 11.73 -13.92 2.98
CA ASN A 91 10.99 -12.97 2.15
C ASN A 91 10.67 -11.66 2.90
N LEU A 92 10.25 -11.75 4.17
CA LEU A 92 10.03 -10.60 5.04
C LEU A 92 11.30 -9.77 5.28
N THR A 93 12.41 -10.42 5.62
CA THR A 93 13.71 -9.76 5.83
C THR A 93 14.21 -9.10 4.55
N GLN A 94 14.03 -9.76 3.40
CA GLN A 94 14.38 -9.17 2.10
C GLN A 94 13.50 -7.95 1.80
N ALA A 95 12.18 -8.03 2.00
CA ALA A 95 11.28 -6.92 1.79
C ALA A 95 11.59 -5.74 2.72
N TYR A 96 11.91 -6.00 3.98
CA TYR A 96 12.33 -4.97 4.94
C TYR A 96 13.64 -4.30 4.52
N SER A 97 14.69 -5.08 4.23
CA SER A 97 15.99 -4.53 3.84
C SER A 97 16.00 -3.79 2.50
N THR A 98 15.19 -4.23 1.53
CA THR A 98 15.20 -3.66 0.17
C THR A 98 14.18 -2.55 -0.05
N LEU A 99 13.02 -2.63 0.60
CA LEU A 99 11.89 -1.72 0.39
C LEU A 99 11.52 -0.92 1.63
N GLY A 100 12.06 -1.27 2.82
CA GLY A 100 11.68 -0.61 4.07
C GLY A 100 10.21 -0.81 4.41
N ILE A 101 9.66 -2.03 4.19
CA ILE A 101 8.25 -2.31 4.50
C ILE A 101 7.92 -1.93 5.94
N ALA A 102 6.76 -1.33 6.14
CA ALA A 102 6.29 -0.89 7.45
C ALA A 102 5.63 -2.02 8.26
N GLY A 103 5.29 -3.14 7.61
CA GLY A 103 4.74 -4.32 8.27
C GLY A 103 4.25 -5.37 7.30
N ALA A 104 3.73 -6.47 7.85
CA ALA A 104 3.12 -7.54 7.09
C ALA A 104 1.86 -8.09 7.77
N ILE A 105 0.93 -8.58 6.96
CA ILE A 105 -0.32 -9.23 7.37
C ILE A 105 -0.27 -10.68 6.91
N LEU A 106 -0.48 -11.61 7.84
CA LEU A 106 -0.45 -13.05 7.58
C LEU A 106 -1.89 -13.59 7.65
N VAL A 107 -2.41 -14.07 6.52
CA VAL A 107 -3.80 -14.55 6.41
C VAL A 107 -3.83 -16.05 6.13
N GLY A 108 -4.54 -16.79 6.98
CA GLY A 108 -4.71 -18.24 6.87
C GLY A 108 -3.68 -19.05 7.65
N ASN A 109 -3.63 -20.36 7.36
CA ASN A 109 -2.71 -21.29 8.01
C ASN A 109 -1.29 -21.12 7.42
N GLN A 110 -0.50 -20.25 8.04
CA GLN A 110 0.88 -20.00 7.66
C GLN A 110 1.82 -20.92 8.45
N PRO A 111 3.00 -21.26 7.91
CA PRO A 111 4.01 -21.95 8.70
C PRO A 111 4.43 -21.06 9.87
N TYR A 112 4.76 -21.68 11.01
CA TYR A 112 5.20 -21.00 12.22
C TYR A 112 6.45 -21.67 12.77
N GLN A 113 7.21 -20.92 13.57
CA GLN A 113 8.35 -21.45 14.30
C GLN A 113 7.88 -21.96 15.67
N LEU A 114 8.44 -23.07 16.15
CA LEU A 114 8.21 -23.52 17.52
C LEU A 114 9.26 -22.92 18.45
N ARG A 115 8.84 -22.58 19.67
CA ARG A 115 9.73 -22.21 20.77
C ARG A 115 9.58 -23.24 21.88
N ASN A 116 10.72 -23.70 22.39
CA ASN A 116 10.81 -24.48 23.63
C ASN A 116 10.97 -23.52 24.82
N ASP A 117 10.06 -23.57 25.79
CA ASP A 117 10.26 -22.93 27.08
C ASP A 117 10.85 -23.94 28.06
N THR A 118 12.17 -23.86 28.27
CA THR A 118 12.92 -24.76 29.14
C THR A 118 12.51 -24.66 30.61
N SER A 119 11.82 -23.59 31.03
CA SER A 119 11.34 -23.43 32.40
C SER A 119 10.05 -24.21 32.68
N THR A 120 9.25 -24.45 31.65
CA THR A 120 7.95 -25.15 31.72
C THR A 120 7.96 -26.49 30.98
N ASN A 121 8.99 -26.75 30.17
CA ASN A 121 9.08 -27.88 29.24
C ASN A 121 7.89 -27.94 28.27
N GLU A 122 7.39 -26.76 27.88
CA GLU A 122 6.30 -26.59 26.91
C GLU A 122 6.84 -26.13 25.56
N VAL A 123 6.19 -26.59 24.49
CA VAL A 123 6.51 -26.21 23.11
C VAL A 123 5.30 -25.53 22.50
N PHE A 124 5.47 -24.30 22.03
CA PHE A 124 4.36 -23.52 21.45
C PHE A 124 4.79 -22.74 20.20
N PRO A 125 3.83 -22.42 19.30
CA PRO A 125 4.07 -21.55 18.16
C PRO A 125 4.57 -20.17 18.60
N GLN A 126 5.54 -19.62 17.87
CA GLN A 126 6.14 -18.33 18.17
C GLN A 126 6.09 -17.40 16.95
N GLU A 127 5.03 -16.60 16.88
CA GLU A 127 4.80 -15.63 15.81
C GLU A 127 5.81 -14.47 15.84
N LEU A 128 6.40 -14.19 17.02
CA LEU A 128 7.48 -13.19 17.15
C LEU A 128 8.68 -13.50 16.26
N TYR A 129 8.86 -14.75 15.85
CA TYR A 129 9.86 -15.14 14.86
C TYR A 129 9.74 -14.32 13.57
N PHE A 130 8.54 -13.89 13.17
CA PHE A 130 8.35 -13.07 11.96
C PHE A 130 8.52 -11.57 12.18
N MET A 131 8.64 -11.10 13.42
CA MET A 131 8.72 -9.66 13.74
C MET A 131 10.16 -9.13 13.80
N ASP A 132 11.15 -10.01 14.00
CA ASP A 132 12.57 -9.64 14.12
C ASP A 132 13.27 -9.50 12.74
N LEU A 133 13.07 -8.42 12.01
CA LEU A 133 13.49 -8.33 10.60
C LEU A 133 14.92 -7.82 10.37
N ASP A 134 15.61 -7.40 11.44
CA ASP A 134 16.96 -6.82 11.40
C ASP A 134 17.97 -7.55 12.30
N GLY A 135 17.54 -8.55 13.08
CA GLY A 135 18.37 -9.44 13.87
C GLY A 135 18.52 -10.84 13.27
N ASP A 136 19.58 -11.53 13.72
CA ASP A 136 19.73 -12.97 13.52
C ASP A 136 19.01 -13.72 14.64
N TRP A 137 17.95 -14.45 14.29
CA TRP A 137 17.31 -15.37 15.23
C TRP A 137 18.16 -16.64 15.36
N ASN A 138 19.12 -16.62 16.29
CA ASN A 138 20.00 -17.76 16.55
C ASN A 138 19.40 -18.69 17.62
N ASP A 139 19.22 -19.96 17.25
CA ASP A 139 19.15 -21.08 18.18
C ASP A 139 20.55 -21.23 18.82
N THR A 140 20.64 -20.97 20.12
CA THR A 140 21.93 -20.92 20.85
C THR A 140 22.23 -22.19 21.64
N ASP A 141 21.27 -23.09 21.78
CA ASP A 141 21.37 -24.34 22.52
C ASP A 141 21.53 -25.58 21.62
N GLY A 142 21.27 -25.46 20.31
CA GLY A 142 21.67 -26.44 19.30
C GLY A 142 20.81 -27.71 19.29
N ASP A 143 19.72 -27.73 20.05
CA ASP A 143 18.60 -28.61 19.86
C ASP A 143 17.74 -28.08 18.71
N LEU A 144 18.03 -28.64 17.53
CA LEU A 144 17.29 -28.40 16.28
C LEU A 144 15.81 -28.08 16.55
N ILE A 145 15.46 -26.83 16.28
CA ILE A 145 14.11 -26.31 16.09
C ILE A 145 13.09 -27.32 15.56
#